data_AF-A0A6H1ZDC6-F1
#
_entry.id   AF-A0A6H1ZDC6-F1
#
_cell.length_a   1.000
_cell.length_b   1.000
_cell.length_c   1.000
_cell.angle_alpha   90.00
_cell.angle_beta   90.00
_cell.angle_gamma   90.00
#
_symmetry.space_group_name_H-M   'P 1'
#
loop_
_entity.id
_entity.type
_entity.pdbx_description
1 polymer ?
#
loop_
_entity_poly.entity_id
_entity_poly.type
_entity_poly.pdbx_seq_one_letter_code
_entity_poly.pdbx_strand_id
1 'polypeptide(L)'
;MSYIKMEDLKEGYLYKIRARNASFGIWREEKGSFIISRHKFGMNYLFEEYHYDMPAFATARPIEEIGDSLFSEEDMKITPGKGYSADKNILKYLNGFDTK
;
A
#
# COMPACT_ATOMS: atom_id res chain seq x y z
N MET A 1 4.22 7.66 -19.55
CA MET A 1 4.84 7.70 -18.20
C MET A 1 5.21 6.28 -17.84
N SER A 2 6.49 6.06 -17.50
CA SER A 2 6.95 4.76 -17.00
C SER A 2 6.39 4.52 -15.60
N TYR A 3 6.05 3.28 -15.27
CA TYR A 3 5.76 2.83 -13.91
C TYR A 3 6.61 1.59 -13.64
N ILE A 4 6.88 1.31 -12.37
CA ILE A 4 7.61 0.10 -11.95
C ILE A 4 6.67 -1.08 -12.15
N LYS A 5 7.10 -2.12 -12.86
CA LYS A 5 6.27 -3.29 -13.08
C LYS A 5 6.14 -4.11 -11.80
N MET A 6 5.08 -4.91 -11.73
CA MET A 6 4.81 -5.76 -10.58
C MET A 6 5.99 -6.69 -10.21
N GLU A 7 6.67 -7.24 -11.21
CA GLU A 7 7.82 -8.14 -11.06
C GLU A 7 9.07 -7.48 -10.46
N ASP A 8 9.12 -6.15 -10.46
CA ASP A 8 10.26 -5.37 -9.94
C ASP A 8 9.98 -4.81 -8.53
N LEU A 9 8.80 -5.05 -7.96
CA LEU A 9 8.42 -4.61 -6.62
C LEU A 9 8.88 -5.61 -5.56
N LYS A 10 9.27 -5.10 -4.39
CA LYS A 10 9.78 -5.91 -3.27
C LYS A 10 8.74 -5.95 -2.16
N GLU A 11 8.42 -7.15 -1.64
CA GLU A 11 7.52 -7.31 -0.50
C GLU A 11 7.91 -6.38 0.65
N GLY A 12 6.93 -5.69 1.24
CA GLY A 12 7.14 -4.83 2.39
C GLY A 12 7.88 -3.52 2.08
N TYR A 13 8.20 -3.20 0.83
CA TYR A 13 8.80 -1.91 0.49
C TYR A 13 7.73 -0.82 0.33
N LEU A 14 8.08 0.40 0.74
CA LEU A 14 7.30 1.61 0.52
C LEU A 14 7.60 2.17 -0.87
N TYR A 15 6.53 2.45 -1.61
CA TYR A 15 6.59 3.10 -2.91
C TYR A 15 5.75 4.37 -2.92
N LYS A 16 6.22 5.35 -3.69
CA LYS A 16 5.35 6.42 -4.17
C LYS A 16 4.51 5.86 -5.30
N ILE A 17 3.20 6.05 -5.22
CA ILE A 17 2.24 5.54 -6.17
C ILE A 17 1.39 6.68 -6.73
N ARG A 18 1.00 6.54 -7.99
CA ARG A 18 -0.11 7.29 -8.57
C ARG A 18 -1.34 6.40 -8.52
N ALA A 19 -2.18 6.61 -7.52
CA ALA A 19 -3.44 5.89 -7.33
C ALA A 19 -4.60 6.87 -7.10
N ARG A 20 -5.83 6.36 -7.08
CA ARG A 20 -7.02 7.20 -6.80
C ARG A 20 -7.08 7.69 -5.36
N ASN A 21 -6.59 6.89 -4.41
CA ASN A 21 -6.90 7.05 -3.00
C ASN A 21 -5.70 7.48 -2.12
N ALA A 22 -4.46 7.34 -2.60
CA ALA A 22 -3.25 7.64 -1.85
C ALA A 22 -2.05 7.95 -2.77
N SER A 23 -1.01 8.57 -2.21
CA SER A 23 0.26 8.85 -2.92
C SER A 23 1.39 7.91 -2.54
N PHE A 24 1.21 7.12 -1.48
CA PHE A 24 2.19 6.16 -0.98
C PHE A 24 1.51 4.85 -0.60
N GLY A 25 2.23 3.74 -0.73
CA GLY A 25 1.74 2.43 -0.31
C GLY A 25 2.86 1.42 -0.13
N ILE A 26 2.62 0.45 0.75
CA ILE A 26 3.54 -0.67 1.01
C ILE A 26 3.14 -1.85 0.14
N TRP A 27 4.09 -2.41 -0.62
CA TRP A 27 3.82 -3.50 -1.55
C TRP A 27 3.54 -4.83 -0.84
N ARG A 28 2.54 -5.56 -1.35
CA ARG A 28 2.12 -6.90 -0.97
C ARG A 28 2.11 -7.82 -2.17
N GLU A 29 3.19 -8.59 -2.35
CA GLU A 29 3.40 -9.52 -3.45
C GLU A 29 2.33 -10.62 -3.48
N GLU A 30 1.99 -11.20 -2.33
CA GLU A 30 0.96 -12.25 -2.21
C GLU A 30 -0.42 -11.80 -2.76
N LYS A 31 -0.70 -10.50 -2.72
CA LYS A 31 -1.98 -9.91 -3.13
C LYS A 31 -1.92 -9.15 -4.45
N GLY A 32 -0.72 -8.80 -4.92
CA GLY A 32 -0.56 -7.89 -6.06
C GLY A 32 -1.10 -6.48 -5.77
N SER A 33 -0.98 -6.01 -4.52
CA SER A 33 -1.59 -4.76 -4.07
C SER A 33 -0.70 -3.92 -3.16
N PHE A 34 -1.10 -2.67 -2.97
CA PHE A 34 -0.49 -1.76 -2.02
C PHE A 34 -1.40 -1.57 -0.81
N ILE A 35 -0.83 -1.71 0.38
CA ILE A 35 -1.44 -1.23 1.60
C ILE A 35 -1.30 0.29 1.62
N ILE A 36 -2.43 0.99 1.60
CA ILE A 36 -2.48 2.46 1.57
C ILE A 36 -3.27 3.02 2.75
N SER A 37 -2.98 4.27 3.10
CA SER A 37 -3.83 5.06 3.99
C SER A 37 -4.94 5.73 3.18
N ARG A 38 -6.21 5.42 3.48
CA ARG A 38 -7.35 5.96 2.74
C ARG A 38 -8.21 6.86 3.60
N HIS A 39 -8.43 8.08 3.13
CA HIS A 39 -9.39 9.02 3.70
C HIS A 39 -10.74 8.94 2.98
N LYS A 40 -11.81 8.62 3.70
CA LYS A 40 -13.18 8.60 3.16
C LYS A 40 -14.21 8.92 4.26
N PHE A 41 -15.12 9.85 3.97
CA PHE A 41 -16.19 10.27 4.90
C PHE A 41 -15.69 10.64 6.31
N GLY A 42 -14.56 11.36 6.40
CA GLY A 42 -13.94 11.73 7.68
C GLY A 42 -13.20 10.60 8.40
N MET A 43 -13.25 9.38 7.87
CA MET A 43 -12.49 8.24 8.41
C MET A 43 -11.14 8.11 7.71
N ASN A 44 -10.16 7.59 8.45
CA ASN A 44 -8.85 7.20 7.94
C ASN A 44 -8.59 5.74 8.33
N TYR A 45 -8.32 4.88 7.36
CA TYR A 45 -8.17 3.43 7.53
C TYR A 45 -7.28 2.83 6.44
N LEU A 46 -6.74 1.62 6.71
CA LEU A 46 -5.96 0.89 5.72
C LEU A 46 -6.85 0.29 4.63
N PHE A 47 -6.37 0.36 3.39
CA PHE A 47 -7.05 -0.15 2.22
C PHE A 47 -6.06 -0.80 1.26
N GLU A 48 -6.51 -1.77 0.48
CA GLU A 48 -5.70 -2.43 -0.56
C GLU A 48 -5.99 -1.79 -1.93
N GLU A 49 -4.95 -1.28 -2.57
CA GLU A 49 -5.04 -0.74 -3.92
C GLU A 49 -4.21 -1.61 -4.87
N TYR A 50 -4.88 -2.30 -5.79
CA TYR A 50 -4.22 -3.25 -6.69
C TYR A 50 -3.30 -2.56 -7.70
N HIS A 51 -2.18 -3.24 -7.99
CA HIS A 51 -1.22 -2.83 -9.03
C HIS A 51 -1.90 -2.76 -10.39
N TYR A 52 -1.57 -1.75 -11.20
CA TYR A 52 -2.20 -1.49 -12.50
C TYR A 52 -2.19 -2.68 -13.49
N ASP A 53 -1.25 -3.61 -13.31
CA ASP A 53 -1.17 -4.84 -14.12
C ASP A 53 -2.17 -5.95 -13.69
N MET A 54 -2.87 -5.77 -12.56
CA MET A 54 -3.89 -6.71 -12.06
C MET A 54 -5.24 -6.58 -12.79
N PRO A 55 -6.12 -7.60 -12.73
CA PRO A 55 -7.46 -7.57 -13.33
C PRO A 55 -8.35 -6.41 -12.83
N ALA A 56 -9.51 -6.24 -13.46
CA ALA A 56 -10.38 -5.05 -13.42
C ALA A 56 -10.39 -4.22 -12.10
N PHE A 57 -10.35 -2.90 -12.27
CA PHE A 57 -10.39 -1.84 -11.23
C PHE A 57 -9.07 -1.53 -10.50
N ALA A 58 -7.95 -2.10 -10.92
CA ALA A 58 -6.64 -1.71 -10.41
C ALA A 58 -6.24 -0.29 -10.84
N THR A 59 -5.79 0.54 -9.89
CA THR A 59 -5.41 1.93 -10.17
C THR A 59 -4.01 2.34 -9.72
N ALA A 60 -3.31 1.51 -8.94
CA ALA A 60 -2.00 1.87 -8.42
C ALA A 60 -0.91 1.72 -9.48
N ARG A 61 -0.29 2.84 -9.87
CA ARG A 61 0.92 2.87 -10.70
C ARG A 61 2.10 3.29 -9.83
N PRO A 62 3.05 2.40 -9.50
CA PRO A 62 4.22 2.76 -8.71
C PRO A 62 5.18 3.57 -9.56
N ILE A 63 5.70 4.67 -9.01
CA ILE A 63 6.54 5.61 -9.76
C ILE A 63 7.94 5.78 -9.16
N GLU A 64 8.12 5.42 -7.89
CA GLU A 64 9.39 5.58 -7.17
C GLU A 64 9.45 4.61 -5.98
N GLU A 65 10.58 3.90 -5.83
CA GLU A 65 10.91 3.13 -4.62
C GLU A 65 11.44 4.09 -3.55
N ILE A 66 10.85 4.08 -2.36
CA ILE A 66 11.30 4.92 -1.24
C ILE A 66 12.26 4.13 -0.33
N GLY A 67 11.96 2.85 -0.09
CA GLY A 67 12.78 1.96 0.73
C GLY A 67 11.95 0.98 1.54
N ASP A 68 12.61 0.24 2.44
CA ASP A 68 11.98 -0.71 3.36
C ASP A 68 10.98 0.00 4.30
N SER A 69 9.79 -0.56 4.48
CA SER A 69 8.74 0.01 5.34
C SER A 69 8.86 -0.34 6.83
N LEU A 70 9.87 -1.13 7.22
CA LEU A 70 10.09 -1.65 8.57
C LEU A 70 9.07 -2.72 9.02
N PHE A 71 8.11 -3.08 8.16
CA PHE A 71 7.08 -4.08 8.47
C PHE A 71 7.42 -5.43 7.82
N SER A 72 7.36 -6.48 8.62
CA SER A 72 7.51 -7.85 8.16
C SER A 72 6.22 -8.37 7.51
N GLU A 73 6.32 -9.51 6.81
CA GLU A 73 5.14 -10.21 6.29
C GLU A 73 4.10 -10.52 7.38
N GLU A 74 4.54 -10.81 8.61
CA GLU A 74 3.64 -11.11 9.73
C GLU A 74 2.94 -9.88 10.29
N ASP A 75 3.58 -8.72 10.24
CA ASP A 75 2.96 -7.43 10.57
C ASP A 75 1.81 -7.11 9.60
N MET A 76 1.99 -7.51 8.33
CA MET A 76 1.06 -7.32 7.23
C MET A 76 0.12 -8.51 7.02
N LYS A 77 0.05 -9.46 7.96
CA LYS A 77 -0.89 -10.58 7.90
C LYS A 77 -2.29 -10.15 8.29
N ILE A 78 -3.28 -10.52 7.48
CA ILE A 78 -4.68 -10.22 7.75
C ILE A 78 -5.32 -11.36 8.56
N THR A 79 -5.95 -11.01 9.69
CA THR A 79 -6.82 -11.92 10.44
C THR A 79 -8.29 -11.56 10.18
N PRO A 80 -9.15 -12.54 9.81
CA PRO A 80 -10.57 -12.29 9.60
C PRO A 80 -11.22 -11.59 10.80
N GLY A 81 -11.91 -10.48 10.55
CA GLY A 81 -12.56 -9.67 11.58
C GLY A 81 -11.62 -8.78 12.42
N LYS A 82 -10.30 -8.80 12.18
CA LYS A 82 -9.32 -8.00 12.94
C LYS A 82 -8.40 -7.11 12.09
N GLY A 83 -8.36 -7.29 10.76
CA GLY A 83 -7.48 -6.51 9.89
C GLY A 83 -6.03 -7.00 9.94
N TYR A 84 -5.07 -6.13 9.63
CA TYR A 84 -3.63 -6.44 9.69
C TYR A 84 -3.15 -6.57 11.14
N SER A 85 -2.17 -7.45 11.39
CA SER A 85 -1.57 -7.64 12.72
C SER A 85 -1.05 -6.32 13.32
N ALA A 86 -0.41 -5.49 12.49
CA ALA A 86 0.15 -4.19 12.87
C ALA A 86 -0.66 -2.99 12.33
N ASP A 87 -1.97 -3.13 12.13
CA ASP A 87 -2.87 -2.15 11.48
C ASP A 87 -2.62 -0.69 11.92
N LYS A 88 -2.61 -0.42 13.23
CA LYS A 88 -2.39 0.94 13.77
C LYS A 88 -1.00 1.50 13.46
N ASN A 89 0.03 0.66 13.46
CA ASN A 89 1.40 1.08 13.21
C ASN A 89 1.62 1.37 11.72
N ILE A 90 1.08 0.50 10.85
CA ILE A 90 1.13 0.69 9.39
C ILE A 90 0.36 1.96 9.01
N LEU A 91 -0.83 2.17 9.57
CA LEU A 91 -1.63 3.37 9.31
C LEU A 91 -0.89 4.64 9.74
N LYS A 92 -0.29 4.63 10.94
CA LYS A 92 0.51 5.76 11.43
C LYS A 92 1.72 6.03 10.53
N TYR A 93 2.41 4.99 10.08
CA TYR A 93 3.56 5.09 9.19
C TYR A 93 3.18 5.74 7.85
N LEU A 94 2.15 5.22 7.18
CA LEU A 94 1.68 5.75 5.89
C LEU A 94 1.19 7.20 5.98
N ASN A 95 0.49 7.56 7.07
CA ASN A 95 0.08 8.94 7.34
C ASN A 95 1.26 9.91 7.49
N GLY A 96 2.46 9.44 7.81
CA GLY A 96 3.67 10.26 7.84
C GLY A 96 4.13 10.73 6.45
N PHE A 97 3.71 10.04 5.38
CA PHE A 97 4.07 10.37 4.00
C PHE A 97 2.94 11.10 3.25
N ASP A 98 1.68 10.87 3.62
CA ASP A 98 0.52 11.60 3.10
C ASP A 98 0.29 12.92 3.89
N THR A 99 1.30 13.79 3.95
CA THR A 99 1.12 15.17 4.42
C THR A 99 0.33 15.95 3.38
N LYS A 100 -1.00 16.04 3.58
CA LYS A 100 -1.85 17.01 2.89
C LYS A 100 -1.64 18.42 3.43
#